data_AF-A0A9X2YLM5-F1
#
_entry.id   AF-A0A9X2YLM5-F1
#
_cell.length_a   1.000
_cell.length_b   1.000
_cell.length_c   1.000
_cell.angle_alpha   90.00
_cell.angle_beta   90.00
_cell.angle_gamma   90.00
#
_symmetry.space_group_name_H-M   'P 1'
#
loop_
_entity.id
_entity.type
_entity.pdbx_description
1 polymer ?
#
loop_
_entity_poly.entity_id
_entity_poly.type
_entity_poly.pdbx_seq_one_letter_code
_entity_poly.pdbx_strand_id
1 'polypeptide(L)'
;MADSATDQAIDELYRAAPEEFTALRTELAKKAKQGGDAEGAKAISASRKPTTSAWVVNRLIHDDPEIRSRLTDLGERLRSAHSTMDGERIRQFSGEQRRLVVELTRTAFRVAGIANPSAALRDDVTDTLQAAVADPDVTARLGRLAKAEQWSGFGEFGEISQVSTTARGSRATPKATPAPAPAPDGSADRDGADREKAERDKAERERRERARAVLAA
;
A
#
# COMPACT_ATOMS: atom_id res chain seq x y z
N MET A 1 18.02 -0.86 -19.88
CA MET A 1 18.06 0.61 -19.68
C MET A 1 16.66 1.22 -19.55
N ALA A 2 15.68 0.84 -20.37
CA ALA A 2 14.29 1.29 -20.20
C ALA A 2 13.69 0.87 -18.85
N ASP A 3 13.98 -0.36 -18.40
CA ASP A 3 13.52 -0.89 -17.11
C ASP A 3 14.05 -0.05 -15.93
N SER A 4 15.35 0.28 -15.93
CA SER A 4 15.94 1.14 -14.91
C SER A 4 15.43 2.59 -14.92
N ALA A 5 15.07 3.12 -16.10
CA ALA A 5 14.48 4.47 -16.20
C ALA A 5 13.03 4.49 -15.71
N THR A 6 12.27 3.42 -16.01
CA THR A 6 10.92 3.21 -15.47
C THR A 6 10.95 3.06 -13.96
N ASP A 7 11.88 2.26 -13.42
CA ASP A 7 12.06 2.09 -11.98
C ASP A 7 12.36 3.42 -11.28
N GLN A 8 13.26 4.23 -11.84
CA GLN A 8 13.56 5.56 -11.30
C GLN A 8 12.33 6.48 -11.30
N ALA A 9 11.53 6.46 -12.38
CA ALA A 9 10.29 7.23 -12.44
C ALA A 9 9.25 6.74 -11.42
N ILE A 10 9.18 5.43 -11.18
CA ILE A 10 8.30 4.87 -10.15
C ILE A 10 8.79 5.25 -8.74
N ASP A 11 10.10 5.24 -8.49
CA ASP A 11 10.66 5.70 -7.21
C ASP A 11 10.40 7.19 -6.98
N GLU A 12 10.54 8.03 -8.01
CA GLU A 12 10.18 9.44 -7.96
C GLU A 12 8.70 9.62 -7.61
N LEU A 13 7.83 8.82 -8.22
CA LEU A 13 6.40 8.83 -7.98
C LEU A 13 6.03 8.47 -6.53
N TYR A 14 6.69 7.46 -5.94
CA TYR A 14 6.43 7.07 -4.54
C TYR A 14 7.16 7.94 -3.49
N ARG A 15 8.13 8.77 -3.91
CA ARG A 15 8.74 9.82 -3.05
C ARG A 15 7.87 11.06 -2.91
N ALA A 16 7.04 11.35 -3.91
CA ALA A 16 6.16 12.52 -3.93
C ALA A 16 5.05 12.45 -2.88
N ALA A 17 4.52 13.60 -2.47
CA ALA A 17 3.40 13.64 -1.55
C ALA A 17 2.15 12.99 -2.17
N PRO A 18 1.26 12.34 -1.38
CA PRO A 18 0.07 11.68 -1.92
C PRO A 18 -0.83 12.61 -2.75
N GLU A 19 -0.86 13.90 -2.42
CA GLU A 19 -1.62 14.94 -3.12
C GLU A 19 -1.07 15.19 -4.53
N GLU A 20 0.25 15.12 -4.70
CA GLU A 20 0.96 15.40 -5.95
C GLU A 20 1.06 14.16 -6.86
N PHE A 21 0.89 12.96 -6.28
CA PHE A 21 1.06 11.67 -6.94
C PHE A 21 0.36 11.58 -8.30
N THR A 22 -0.91 11.97 -8.39
CA THR A 22 -1.69 11.82 -9.63
C THR A 22 -1.17 12.74 -10.74
N ALA A 23 -0.77 13.96 -10.39
CA ALA A 23 -0.22 14.92 -11.34
C ALA A 23 1.14 14.41 -11.85
N LEU A 24 2.03 14.04 -10.94
CA LEU A 24 3.37 13.53 -11.26
C LEU A 24 3.30 12.24 -12.09
N ARG A 25 2.41 11.30 -11.76
CA ARG A 25 2.19 10.07 -12.53
C ARG A 25 1.83 10.36 -13.99
N THR A 26 0.97 11.37 -14.20
CA THR A 26 0.52 11.75 -15.54
C THR A 26 1.66 12.36 -16.34
N GLU A 27 2.47 13.21 -15.71
CA GLU A 27 3.65 13.81 -16.35
C GLU A 27 4.72 12.77 -16.70
N LEU A 28 5.07 11.88 -15.76
CA LEU A 28 6.06 10.83 -15.97
C LEU A 28 5.61 9.84 -17.05
N ALA A 29 4.35 9.42 -17.04
CA ALA A 29 3.81 8.54 -18.08
C ALA A 29 3.82 9.22 -19.46
N LYS A 30 3.57 10.53 -19.53
CA LYS A 30 3.68 11.30 -20.79
C LYS A 30 5.12 11.39 -21.27
N LYS A 31 6.08 11.67 -20.37
CA LYS A 31 7.52 11.71 -20.68
C LYS A 31 8.01 10.36 -21.22
N ALA A 32 7.63 9.26 -20.58
CA ALA A 32 7.97 7.90 -21.03
C ALA A 32 7.45 7.61 -22.45
N LYS A 33 6.18 7.97 -22.76
CA LYS A 33 5.63 7.83 -24.12
C LYS A 33 6.39 8.67 -25.15
N GLN A 34 6.75 9.91 -24.81
CA GLN A 34 7.51 10.79 -25.69
C GLN A 34 8.93 10.26 -25.96
N GLY A 35 9.52 9.57 -24.97
CA GLY A 35 10.78 8.86 -25.10
C GLY A 35 10.70 7.52 -25.83
N GLY A 36 9.53 7.10 -26.32
CA GLY A 36 9.33 5.82 -27.00
C GLY A 36 9.15 4.61 -26.07
N ASP A 37 9.10 4.82 -24.75
CA ASP A 37 8.91 3.76 -23.76
C ASP A 37 7.42 3.57 -23.43
N ALA A 38 6.73 2.87 -24.32
CA ALA A 38 5.30 2.59 -24.16
C ALA A 38 5.01 1.62 -23.00
N GLU A 39 5.92 0.71 -22.68
CA GLU A 39 5.78 -0.25 -21.57
C GLU A 39 5.99 0.43 -20.23
N GLY A 40 7.06 1.23 -20.10
CA GLY A 40 7.31 2.07 -18.93
C GLY A 40 6.16 3.03 -18.65
N ALA A 41 5.61 3.67 -19.68
CA ALA A 41 4.44 4.53 -19.53
C ALA A 41 3.20 3.78 -18.99
N LYS A 42 3.01 2.51 -19.35
CA LYS A 42 1.92 1.66 -18.83
C LYS A 42 2.20 1.28 -17.37
N ALA A 43 3.42 0.94 -17.02
CA ALA A 43 3.81 0.63 -15.64
C ALA A 43 3.61 1.83 -14.70
N ILE A 44 4.06 3.02 -15.13
CA ILE A 44 3.87 4.28 -14.40
C ILE A 44 2.38 4.58 -14.24
N SER A 45 1.57 4.47 -15.31
CA SER A 45 0.14 4.77 -15.22
C SER A 45 -0.65 3.77 -14.36
N ALA A 46 -0.20 2.50 -14.32
CA ALA A 46 -0.77 1.45 -13.49
C ALA A 46 -0.41 1.59 -12.00
N SER A 47 0.61 2.40 -11.66
CA SER A 47 1.01 2.65 -10.28
C SER A 47 -0.12 3.32 -9.49
N ARG A 48 -0.41 2.76 -8.31
CA ARG A 48 -1.52 3.17 -7.45
C ARG A 48 -1.05 4.21 -6.46
N LYS A 49 -1.91 5.20 -6.20
CA LYS A 49 -1.67 6.21 -5.17
C LYS A 49 -1.53 5.52 -3.80
N PRO A 50 -0.43 5.76 -3.06
CA PRO A 50 -0.25 5.18 -1.73
C PRO A 50 -1.25 5.76 -0.72
N THR A 51 -1.64 4.95 0.26
CA THR A 51 -2.26 5.47 1.49
C THR A 51 -1.27 6.34 2.25
N THR A 52 -1.75 7.22 3.14
CA THR A 52 -0.87 8.06 3.96
C THR A 52 0.13 7.22 4.78
N SER A 53 -0.33 6.11 5.37
CA SER A 53 0.54 5.17 6.11
C SER A 53 1.62 4.56 5.23
N ALA A 54 1.26 4.08 4.03
CA ALA A 54 2.21 3.52 3.07
C ALA A 54 3.23 4.57 2.60
N TRP A 55 2.78 5.79 2.33
CA TRP A 55 3.64 6.90 1.94
C TRP A 55 4.67 7.25 3.02
N VAL A 56 4.26 7.30 4.29
CA VAL A 56 5.17 7.54 5.43
C VAL A 56 6.28 6.49 5.48
N VAL A 57 5.94 5.21 5.29
CA VAL A 57 6.92 4.11 5.27
C VAL A 57 7.80 4.16 4.01
N ASN A 58 7.24 4.45 2.84
CA ASN A 58 8.03 4.60 1.62
C ASN A 58 9.05 5.74 1.75
N ARG A 59 8.64 6.87 2.34
CA ARG A 59 9.52 8.02 2.59
C ARG A 59 10.70 7.64 3.49
N LEU A 60 10.46 6.85 4.54
CA LEU A 60 11.50 6.35 5.43
C LEU A 60 12.60 5.58 4.65
N ILE A 61 12.21 4.63 3.79
CA ILE A 61 13.18 3.84 3.01
C ILE A 61 13.92 4.66 1.95
N HIS A 62 13.26 5.68 1.40
CA HIS A 62 13.88 6.58 0.43
C HIS A 62 14.84 7.60 1.06
N ASP A 63 14.73 7.86 2.36
CA ASP A 63 15.61 8.70 3.15
C ASP A 63 16.87 7.93 3.61
N ASP A 64 16.69 6.70 4.07
CA ASP A 64 17.78 5.81 4.50
C ASP A 64 17.61 4.38 3.92
N PRO A 65 18.35 4.05 2.85
CA PRO A 65 18.32 2.73 2.23
C PRO A 65 18.77 1.58 3.17
N GLU A 66 19.58 1.86 4.19
CA GLU A 66 20.07 0.85 5.15
C GLU A 66 18.98 0.34 6.07
N ILE A 67 17.82 1.00 6.13
CA ILE A 67 16.69 0.51 6.93
C ILE A 67 16.23 -0.86 6.42
N ARG A 68 16.31 -1.10 5.11
CA ARG A 68 15.91 -2.39 4.52
C ARG A 68 16.83 -3.53 5.01
N SER A 69 18.15 -3.33 4.97
CA SER A 69 19.12 -4.32 5.44
C SER A 69 18.92 -4.61 6.93
N ARG A 70 18.76 -3.57 7.75
CA ARG A 70 18.48 -3.69 9.20
C ARG A 70 17.23 -4.53 9.49
N LEU A 71 16.14 -4.34 8.74
CA LEU A 71 14.90 -5.10 8.90
C LEU A 71 15.08 -6.56 8.47
N THR A 72 15.72 -6.80 7.31
CA THR A 72 16.03 -8.13 6.80
C THR A 72 16.90 -8.92 7.78
N ASP A 73 18.01 -8.34 8.24
CA ASP A 73 18.96 -8.99 9.15
C ASP A 73 18.31 -9.38 10.48
N LEU A 74 17.39 -8.55 10.98
CA LEU A 74 16.65 -8.87 12.20
C LEU A 74 15.65 -10.00 11.98
N GLY A 75 14.92 -9.97 10.86
CA GLY A 75 13.97 -11.02 10.48
C GLY A 75 14.65 -12.39 10.28
N GLU A 76 15.85 -12.40 9.70
CA GLU A 76 16.66 -13.63 9.56
C GLU A 76 17.13 -14.17 10.91
N ARG A 77 17.64 -13.32 11.80
CA ARG A 77 18.05 -13.71 13.17
C ARG A 77 16.88 -14.28 13.97
N LEU A 78 15.69 -13.69 13.87
CA LEU A 78 14.47 -14.21 14.49
C LEU A 78 14.09 -15.58 13.93
N ARG A 79 13.99 -15.72 12.60
CA ARG A 79 13.66 -17.00 11.95
C ARG A 79 14.67 -18.09 12.30
N SER A 80 15.96 -17.75 12.32
CA SER A 80 17.03 -18.67 12.75
C SER A 80 16.84 -19.13 14.20
N ALA A 81 16.64 -18.19 15.14
CA ALA A 81 16.41 -18.52 16.55
C ALA A 81 15.18 -19.40 16.76
N HIS A 82 14.10 -19.16 16.00
CA HIS A 82 12.91 -20.00 16.03
C HIS A 82 13.16 -21.40 15.45
N SER A 83 13.89 -21.50 14.34
CA SER A 83 14.23 -22.79 13.71
C SER A 83 15.06 -23.68 14.65
N THR A 84 15.91 -23.09 15.49
CA THR A 84 16.70 -23.79 16.51
C THR A 84 15.98 -23.90 17.86
N MET A 85 14.75 -23.41 17.98
CA MET A 85 13.98 -23.33 19.23
C MET A 85 14.74 -22.66 20.40
N ASP A 86 15.57 -21.66 20.09
CA ASP A 86 16.40 -20.96 21.06
C ASP A 86 15.59 -19.85 21.77
N GLY A 87 14.91 -20.23 22.85
CA GLY A 87 14.02 -19.33 23.59
C GLY A 87 14.71 -18.09 24.17
N GLU A 88 16.01 -18.14 24.46
CA GLU A 88 16.76 -16.98 24.94
C GLU A 88 16.99 -15.99 23.80
N ARG A 89 17.49 -16.47 22.65
CA ARG A 89 17.67 -15.63 21.46
C ARG A 89 16.35 -15.08 20.93
N ILE A 90 15.27 -15.86 20.97
CA ILE A 90 13.93 -15.37 20.60
C ILE A 90 13.57 -14.16 21.46
N ARG A 91 13.67 -14.28 22.80
CA ARG A 91 13.36 -13.16 23.70
C ARG A 91 14.26 -11.94 23.46
N GLN A 92 15.55 -12.17 23.22
CA GLN A 92 16.50 -11.11 22.89
C GLN A 92 16.09 -10.37 21.62
N PHE A 93 15.93 -11.08 20.51
CA PHE A 93 15.64 -10.48 19.20
C PHE A 93 14.24 -9.88 19.12
N SER A 94 13.24 -10.43 19.83
CA SER A 94 11.94 -9.76 19.98
C SER A 94 12.05 -8.42 20.73
N GLY A 95 12.98 -8.32 21.68
CA GLY A 95 13.32 -7.06 22.34
C GLY A 95 13.98 -6.06 21.39
N GLU A 96 14.91 -6.52 20.56
CA GLU A 96 15.54 -5.72 19.50
C GLU A 96 14.51 -5.22 18.48
N GLN A 97 13.59 -6.09 18.04
CA GLN A 97 12.50 -5.74 17.11
C GLN A 97 11.62 -4.62 17.66
N ARG A 98 11.17 -4.73 18.91
CA ARG A 98 10.33 -3.68 19.51
C ARG A 98 11.05 -2.33 19.54
N ARG A 99 12.34 -2.31 19.87
CA ARG A 99 13.14 -1.08 19.92
C ARG A 99 13.33 -0.48 18.52
N LEU A 100 13.71 -1.32 17.55
CA LEU A 100 13.92 -0.91 16.17
C LEU A 100 12.63 -0.34 15.56
N VAL A 101 11.50 -1.03 15.72
CA VAL A 101 10.22 -0.56 15.19
C VAL A 101 9.83 0.80 15.81
N VAL A 102 9.99 0.98 17.12
CA VAL A 102 9.69 2.28 17.77
C VAL A 102 10.61 3.40 17.25
N GLU A 103 11.90 3.12 17.06
CA GLU A 103 12.85 4.07 16.46
C GLU A 103 12.42 4.45 15.04
N LEU A 104 12.18 3.46 14.18
CA LEU A 104 11.83 3.64 12.79
C LEU A 104 10.48 4.36 12.62
N THR A 105 9.46 4.02 13.42
CA THR A 105 8.17 4.73 13.41
C THR A 105 8.36 6.22 13.72
N ARG A 106 9.19 6.56 14.71
CA ARG A 106 9.48 7.98 15.04
C ARG A 106 10.23 8.67 13.92
N THR A 107 11.21 8.01 13.31
CA THR A 107 11.95 8.54 12.17
C THR A 107 11.03 8.73 10.96
N ALA A 108 10.14 7.78 10.67
CA ALA A 108 9.19 7.85 9.56
C ALA A 108 8.32 9.11 9.62
N PHE A 109 7.75 9.42 10.78
CA PHE A 109 6.94 10.63 10.94
C PHE A 109 7.77 11.92 10.86
N ARG A 110 9.02 11.89 11.34
CA ARG A 110 9.95 13.02 11.23
C ARG A 110 10.28 13.33 9.77
N VAL A 111 10.66 12.33 8.98
CA VAL A 111 11.00 12.51 7.55
C VAL A 111 9.78 12.83 6.70
N ALA A 112 8.59 12.39 7.13
CA ALA A 112 7.32 12.75 6.53
C ALA A 112 6.82 14.16 6.94
N GLY A 113 7.48 14.83 7.89
CA GLY A 113 7.07 16.15 8.37
C GLY A 113 5.77 16.16 9.18
N ILE A 114 5.37 15.02 9.75
CA ILE A 114 4.12 14.87 10.52
C ILE A 114 4.44 14.97 12.01
N ALA A 115 4.15 16.13 12.62
CA ALA A 115 4.43 16.35 14.04
C ALA A 115 3.49 15.57 14.98
N ASN A 116 2.19 15.55 14.66
CA ASN A 116 1.14 14.96 15.51
C ASN A 116 0.29 13.95 14.72
N PRO A 117 0.82 12.74 14.44
CA PRO A 117 0.05 11.71 13.76
C PRO A 117 -1.10 11.19 14.64
N SER A 118 -2.21 10.78 14.02
CA SER A 118 -3.31 10.10 14.72
C SER A 118 -2.85 8.75 15.30
N ALA A 119 -3.60 8.18 16.24
CA ALA A 119 -3.32 6.84 16.76
C ALA A 119 -3.34 5.79 15.63
N ALA A 120 -4.41 5.75 14.84
CA ALA A 120 -4.55 4.82 13.72
C ALA A 120 -3.39 4.91 12.71
N LEU A 121 -2.93 6.13 12.38
CA LEU A 121 -1.80 6.29 11.47
C LEU A 121 -0.48 5.76 12.07
N ARG A 122 -0.27 5.96 13.37
CA ARG A 122 0.90 5.41 14.09
C ARG A 122 0.86 3.89 14.13
N ASP A 123 -0.33 3.32 14.36
CA ASP A 123 -0.54 1.89 14.42
C ASP A 123 -0.29 1.25 13.05
N ASP A 124 -0.88 1.78 11.97
CA ASP A 124 -0.65 1.30 10.59
C ASP A 124 0.85 1.28 10.20
N VAL A 125 1.58 2.35 10.52
CA VAL A 125 3.03 2.45 10.22
C VAL A 125 3.82 1.43 11.05
N THR A 126 3.44 1.27 12.32
CA THR A 126 4.08 0.32 13.23
C THR A 126 3.84 -1.12 12.79
N ASP A 127 2.60 -1.47 12.44
CA ASP A 127 2.20 -2.78 11.95
C ASP A 127 2.92 -3.13 10.64
N THR A 128 3.04 -2.16 9.73
CA THR A 128 3.76 -2.34 8.45
C THR A 128 5.25 -2.65 8.69
N LEU A 129 5.90 -1.94 9.63
CA LEU A 129 7.30 -2.18 9.97
C LEU A 129 7.49 -3.52 10.69
N GLN A 130 6.54 -3.93 11.53
CA GLN A 130 6.55 -5.27 12.14
C GLN A 130 6.37 -6.36 11.09
N ALA A 131 5.44 -6.18 10.15
CA ALA A 131 5.22 -7.09 9.04
C ALA A 131 6.47 -7.23 8.16
N ALA A 132 7.20 -6.14 7.93
CA ALA A 132 8.46 -6.18 7.21
C ALA A 132 9.51 -7.08 7.91
N VAL A 133 9.66 -6.97 9.24
CA VAL A 133 10.59 -7.86 9.97
C VAL A 133 10.18 -9.33 9.86
N ALA A 134 8.89 -9.62 9.84
CA ALA A 134 8.37 -10.98 9.80
C ALA A 134 8.36 -11.58 8.38
N ASP A 135 8.15 -10.75 7.36
CA ASP A 135 8.01 -11.14 5.96
C ASP A 135 9.07 -10.48 5.05
N PRO A 136 10.00 -11.25 4.45
CA PRO A 136 10.95 -10.69 3.49
C PRO A 136 10.28 -10.09 2.25
N ASP A 137 9.11 -10.58 1.82
CA ASP A 137 8.39 -10.06 0.67
C ASP A 137 7.73 -8.69 0.97
N VAL A 138 7.32 -8.46 2.22
CA VAL A 138 6.91 -7.12 2.67
C VAL A 138 8.12 -6.20 2.70
N THR A 139 9.25 -6.65 3.28
CA THR A 139 10.48 -5.87 3.29
C THR A 139 10.94 -5.49 1.89
N ALA A 140 10.83 -6.40 0.91
CA ALA A 140 11.18 -6.15 -0.50
C ALA A 140 10.30 -5.08 -1.16
N ARG A 141 9.05 -4.93 -0.74
CA ARG A 141 8.10 -3.96 -1.32
C ARG A 141 8.13 -2.57 -0.68
N LEU A 142 8.80 -2.40 0.46
CA LEU A 142 8.95 -1.08 1.07
C LEU A 142 9.59 -0.10 0.09
N GLY A 143 9.17 1.17 0.11
CA GLY A 143 9.55 2.17 -0.89
C GLY A 143 8.56 2.27 -2.06
N ARG A 144 7.78 1.21 -2.34
CA ARG A 144 6.74 1.22 -3.39
C ARG A 144 5.39 0.69 -2.89
N LEU A 145 5.13 0.76 -1.59
CA LEU A 145 3.87 0.31 -1.01
C LEU A 145 2.71 1.20 -1.47
N ALA A 146 1.61 0.59 -1.90
CA ALA A 146 0.35 1.29 -2.20
C ALA A 146 -0.59 1.36 -0.99
N LYS A 147 -0.46 0.45 -0.03
CA LYS A 147 -1.27 0.36 1.19
C LYS A 147 -0.40 -0.08 2.36
N ALA A 148 -0.86 0.19 3.58
CA ALA A 148 -0.26 -0.39 4.78
C ALA A 148 -0.34 -1.91 4.73
N GLU A 149 0.67 -2.56 5.29
CA GLU A 149 0.73 -4.01 5.46
C GLU A 149 0.46 -4.35 6.91
N GLN A 150 -0.21 -5.47 7.14
CA GLN A 150 -0.46 -5.98 8.48
C GLN A 150 -0.05 -7.43 8.54
N TRP A 151 0.70 -7.78 9.57
CA TRP A 151 1.02 -9.16 9.87
C TRP A 151 -0.04 -9.74 10.80
N SER A 152 -0.84 -10.68 10.29
CA SER A 152 -1.69 -11.49 11.16
C SER A 152 -0.80 -12.51 11.87
N GLY A 153 -0.56 -12.32 13.17
CA GLY A 153 0.31 -13.14 14.03
C GLY A 153 -0.11 -14.61 14.22
N PHE A 154 -0.95 -15.14 13.33
CA PHE A 154 -1.39 -16.54 13.28
C PHE A 154 -1.29 -17.07 11.85
N GLY A 155 -0.06 -17.09 11.33
CA GLY A 155 0.30 -17.75 10.08
C GLY A 155 1.76 -18.13 10.14
N GLU A 156 2.04 -19.43 10.15
CA GLU A 156 3.29 -20.01 9.66
C GLU A 156 4.52 -20.04 10.58
N PHE A 157 4.38 -20.73 11.72
CA PHE A 157 5.37 -21.78 12.04
C PHE A 157 4.87 -23.09 11.43
N GLY A 158 5.09 -23.25 10.13
CA GLY A 158 4.68 -24.41 9.36
C GLY A 158 3.56 -24.09 8.37
N GLU A 159 3.79 -24.50 7.13
CA GLU A 159 2.91 -24.43 5.95
C GLU A 159 2.91 -23.13 5.14
N ILE A 160 3.91 -23.08 4.24
CA ILE A 160 3.85 -22.30 3.01
C ILE A 160 2.61 -22.76 2.27
N SER A 161 1.55 -21.97 2.33
CA SER A 161 0.39 -22.16 1.48
C SER A 161 0.09 -20.85 0.77
N GLN A 162 0.77 -20.71 -0.37
CA GLN A 162 0.42 -19.77 -1.42
C GLN A 162 -1.07 -19.93 -1.75
N VAL A 163 -1.91 -19.00 -1.31
CA VAL A 163 -3.26 -18.88 -1.86
C VAL A 163 -3.26 -17.78 -2.90
N SER A 164 -2.74 -18.15 -4.07
CA SER A 164 -3.10 -17.53 -5.33
C SER A 164 -4.59 -17.77 -5.59
N THR A 165 -5.44 -16.77 -5.38
CA THR A 165 -6.81 -16.79 -5.91
C THR A 165 -6.79 -16.46 -7.41
N THR A 166 -6.14 -17.32 -8.19
CA THR A 166 -6.35 -17.37 -9.64
C THR A 166 -7.62 -18.17 -9.91
N ALA A 167 -8.62 -17.47 -10.44
CA ALA A 167 -9.88 -18.00 -10.93
C ALA A 167 -9.68 -19.29 -11.74
N ARG A 168 -10.23 -20.40 -11.25
CA ARG A 168 -10.24 -21.67 -11.95
C ARG A 168 -11.48 -21.78 -12.83
N GLY A 169 -11.25 -21.66 -14.13
CA GLY A 169 -12.20 -22.05 -15.15
C GLY A 169 -12.57 -23.53 -15.04
N SER A 170 -13.87 -23.80 -15.16
CA SER A 170 -14.42 -25.14 -15.33
C SER A 170 -14.38 -25.52 -16.80
N ARG A 171 -13.81 -26.69 -17.12
CA ARG A 171 -13.73 -27.25 -18.47
C ARG A 171 -14.85 -28.29 -18.68
N ALA A 172 -15.80 -27.89 -19.50
CA ALA A 172 -16.67 -28.61 -20.46
C ALA A 172 -16.86 -30.14 -20.40
N THR A 173 -18.12 -30.56 -20.61
CA THR A 173 -18.52 -31.57 -21.61
C THR A 173 -19.95 -31.28 -22.15
N PRO A 174 -20.35 -31.78 -23.34
CA PRO A 174 -21.14 -31.04 -24.35
C PRO A 174 -22.60 -31.53 -24.54
N LYS A 175 -23.46 -30.73 -25.20
CA LYS A 175 -24.18 -31.02 -26.48
C LYS A 175 -25.35 -30.04 -26.78
N ALA A 176 -25.48 -29.70 -28.07
CA ALA A 176 -26.66 -29.23 -28.85
C ALA A 176 -27.08 -27.73 -28.84
N THR A 177 -26.89 -27.11 -30.03
CA THR A 177 -27.44 -25.83 -30.53
C THR A 177 -28.96 -25.91 -30.80
N PRO A 178 -29.73 -24.80 -30.82
CA PRO A 178 -29.80 -23.88 -31.97
C PRO A 178 -29.82 -22.35 -31.62
N ALA A 179 -29.47 -21.50 -32.60
CA ALA A 179 -29.44 -20.01 -32.55
C ALA A 179 -30.83 -19.38 -32.92
N PRO A 180 -31.05 -18.04 -33.04
CA PRO A 180 -30.16 -16.85 -32.81
C PRO A 180 -30.77 -15.60 -32.09
N ALA A 181 -29.90 -14.73 -31.53
CA ALA A 181 -29.95 -13.24 -31.28
C ALA A 181 -31.12 -12.60 -30.47
N PRO A 182 -31.00 -11.36 -29.87
CA PRO A 182 -29.96 -10.31 -30.02
C PRO A 182 -29.37 -9.76 -28.68
N ALA A 183 -28.38 -8.84 -28.81
CA ALA A 183 -27.65 -8.17 -27.73
C ALA A 183 -28.49 -7.21 -26.86
N PRO A 184 -27.98 -6.86 -25.65
CA PRO A 184 -27.84 -5.44 -25.35
C PRO A 184 -26.52 -5.05 -24.64
N ASP A 185 -26.14 -3.82 -24.96
CA ASP A 185 -25.15 -2.92 -24.35
C ASP A 185 -25.52 -2.55 -22.91
N GLY A 186 -24.56 -2.06 -22.11
CA GLY A 186 -24.90 -1.39 -20.85
C GLY A 186 -23.90 -1.53 -19.70
N SER A 187 -22.90 -0.64 -19.70
CA SER A 187 -22.15 -0.21 -18.53
C SER A 187 -23.05 0.29 -17.39
N ALA A 188 -22.95 -0.24 -16.17
CA ALA A 188 -23.41 0.43 -14.94
C ALA A 188 -22.92 -0.31 -13.68
N ASP A 189 -21.74 0.06 -13.15
CA ASP A 189 -21.38 -0.27 -11.76
C ASP A 189 -20.55 0.86 -11.12
N ARG A 190 -20.94 2.10 -11.42
CA ARG A 190 -20.35 3.34 -10.86
C ARG A 190 -21.42 4.34 -10.39
N ASP A 191 -22.52 3.87 -9.82
CA ASP A 191 -23.59 4.76 -9.31
C ASP A 191 -23.88 4.62 -7.81
N GLY A 192 -23.18 3.75 -7.08
CA GLY A 192 -23.39 3.55 -5.65
C GLY A 192 -22.68 4.57 -4.74
N ALA A 193 -21.43 4.93 -5.07
CA ALA A 193 -20.57 5.69 -4.16
C ALA A 193 -20.75 7.23 -4.24
N ASP A 194 -21.23 7.76 -5.37
CA ASP A 194 -21.41 9.20 -5.55
C ASP A 194 -22.71 9.74 -4.93
N ARG A 195 -23.75 8.90 -4.79
CA ARG A 195 -25.01 9.31 -4.13
C ARG A 195 -24.87 9.48 -2.62
N GLU A 196 -24.07 8.64 -1.96
CA GLU A 196 -23.89 8.72 -0.51
C GLU A 196 -23.07 9.96 -0.10
N LYS A 197 -22.16 10.42 -0.96
CA LYS A 197 -21.36 11.63 -0.73
C LYS A 197 -22.16 12.92 -0.98
N ALA A 198 -23.04 12.93 -1.99
CA ALA A 198 -23.90 14.08 -2.28
C ALA A 198 -24.95 14.34 -1.19
N GLU A 199 -25.52 13.30 -0.61
CA GLU A 199 -26.47 13.38 0.51
C GLU A 199 -25.81 13.95 1.79
N ARG A 200 -24.58 13.52 2.08
CA ARG A 200 -23.80 14.01 3.25
C ARG A 200 -23.42 15.48 3.13
N ASP A 201 -23.01 15.92 1.94
CA ASP A 201 -22.63 17.30 1.68
C ASP A 201 -23.83 18.26 1.75
N LYS A 202 -25.04 17.80 1.41
CA LYS A 202 -26.29 18.57 1.54
C LYS A 202 -26.70 18.73 3.01
N ALA A 203 -26.65 17.64 3.79
CA ALA A 203 -26.98 17.66 5.21
C ALA A 203 -26.03 18.52 6.07
N GLU A 204 -24.78 18.71 5.63
CA GLU A 204 -23.83 19.59 6.30
C GLU A 204 -24.09 21.08 5.99
N ARG A 205 -24.50 21.40 4.75
CA ARG A 205 -24.87 22.77 4.36
C ARG A 205 -26.10 23.26 5.10
N GLU A 206 -27.15 22.44 5.19
CA GLU A 206 -28.37 22.78 5.92
C GLU A 206 -28.12 22.99 7.43
N ARG A 207 -27.17 22.23 8.02
CA ARG A 207 -26.76 22.44 9.42
C ARG A 207 -25.99 23.74 9.62
N ARG A 208 -25.12 24.11 8.69
CA ARG A 208 -24.37 25.38 8.75
C ARG A 208 -25.27 26.59 8.55
N GLU A 209 -26.29 26.49 7.70
CA GLU A 209 -27.28 27.56 7.50
C GLU A 209 -28.18 27.74 8.73
N ARG A 210 -28.64 26.65 9.34
CA ARG A 210 -29.41 26.73 10.61
C ARG A 210 -28.57 27.30 11.76
N ALA A 211 -27.30 26.94 11.85
CA ALA A 211 -26.39 27.50 12.87
C ALA A 211 -26.14 29.00 12.65
N ARG A 212 -26.08 29.47 11.39
CA ARG A 212 -25.96 30.90 11.08
C ARG A 212 -27.24 31.69 11.37
N ALA A 213 -28.41 31.08 11.17
CA ALA A 213 -29.69 31.73 11.47
C ALA A 213 -29.93 31.90 12.98
N VAL A 214 -29.43 30.99 13.81
CA VAL A 214 -29.54 31.06 15.29
C VAL A 214 -28.56 32.07 15.92
N LEU A 215 -27.48 32.43 15.22
CA LEU A 215 -26.50 33.44 15.67
C LEU A 215 -26.82 34.87 15.21
N ALA A 216 -27.85 35.05 14.37
CA ALA A 216 -28.26 36.35 13.82
C ALA A 216 -29.64 36.82 14.33
N ALA A 217 -30.22 36.13 15.32
CA ALA A 217 -31.42 36.51 16.06
C ALA A 217 -31.04 36.76 17.53
#